data_AF-A0A7T6XG08-F1
#
_entry.id   AF-A0A7T6XG08-F1
#
_cell.length_a   1.000
_cell.length_b   1.000
_cell.length_c   1.000
_cell.angle_alpha   90.00
_cell.angle_beta   90.00
_cell.angle_gamma   90.00
#
_symmetry.space_group_name_H-M   'P 1'
#
loop_
_entity.id
_entity.type
_entity.pdbx_description
1 polymer ?
#
loop_
_entity_poly.entity_id
_entity_poly.type
_entity_poly.pdbx_seq_one_letter_code
_entity_poly.pdbx_strand_id
1 'polypeptide(L)'
;MIFLEWILHNSKIKKLSSLHENWRLWCQLYRKAVGRSLHAKSCQDINDYMNKDLVERFNLDRSVEEKPVMNVDDLYIVLHYHWTKDSTPYPDGRQIIQLAFVLLVSA
;
A
#
# COMPACT_ATOMS: atom_id res chain seq x y z
N MET A 1 -1.51 -23.25 -8.23
CA MET A 1 -2.01 -21.87 -8.43
C MET A 1 -3.44 -21.76 -7.88
N ILE A 2 -3.65 -21.96 -6.58
CA ILE A 2 -5.01 -22.05 -5.99
C ILE A 2 -5.35 -20.78 -5.20
N PHE A 3 -4.35 -20.14 -4.58
CA PHE A 3 -4.58 -19.01 -3.67
C PHE A 3 -5.13 -17.74 -4.36
N LEU A 4 -4.53 -17.33 -5.49
CA LEU A 4 -4.93 -16.10 -6.18
C LEU A 4 -6.32 -16.23 -6.84
N GLU A 5 -6.63 -17.38 -7.42
CA GLU A 5 -8.00 -17.61 -7.91
C GLU A 5 -8.98 -17.75 -6.75
N TRP A 6 -8.61 -18.46 -5.67
CA TRP A 6 -9.48 -18.60 -4.50
C TRP A 6 -9.81 -17.23 -3.88
N ILE A 7 -8.83 -16.34 -3.72
CA ILE A 7 -9.10 -15.03 -3.12
C ILE A 7 -9.99 -14.18 -4.03
N LEU A 8 -9.83 -14.24 -5.35
CA LEU A 8 -10.69 -13.52 -6.30
C LEU A 8 -12.13 -14.05 -6.30
N HIS A 9 -12.34 -15.36 -6.11
CA HIS A 9 -13.68 -15.93 -5.99
C HIS A 9 -14.35 -15.64 -4.64
N ASN A 10 -13.57 -15.58 -3.55
CA ASN A 10 -14.10 -15.47 -2.19
C ASN A 10 -14.10 -14.04 -1.64
N SER A 11 -13.57 -13.07 -2.39
CA SER A 11 -13.50 -11.66 -1.98
C SER A 11 -13.97 -10.73 -3.08
N LYS A 12 -14.33 -9.49 -2.71
CA LYS A 12 -14.77 -8.45 -3.65
C LYS A 12 -13.58 -7.64 -4.21
N ILE A 13 -12.45 -8.29 -4.47
CA ILE A 13 -11.29 -7.62 -5.06
C ILE A 13 -11.60 -7.30 -6.52
N LYS A 14 -11.53 -6.01 -6.86
CA LYS A 14 -11.70 -5.52 -8.24
C LYS A 14 -10.45 -4.85 -8.81
N LYS A 15 -9.52 -4.38 -7.96
CA LYS A 15 -8.28 -3.74 -8.39
C LYS A 15 -7.13 -4.74 -8.45
N LEU A 16 -6.33 -4.68 -9.52
CA LEU A 16 -5.12 -5.48 -9.69
C LEU A 16 -4.07 -5.16 -8.61
N SER A 17 -4.00 -3.90 -8.18
CA SER A 17 -3.11 -3.45 -7.10
C SER A 17 -3.40 -4.17 -5.78
N SER A 18 -4.68 -4.34 -5.42
CA SER A 18 -5.08 -5.09 -4.24
C SER A 18 -4.70 -6.58 -4.35
N LEU A 19 -4.79 -7.18 -5.54
CA LEU A 19 -4.34 -8.55 -5.76
C LEU A 19 -2.82 -8.68 -5.59
N HIS A 20 -2.05 -7.74 -6.13
CA HIS A 20 -0.59 -7.68 -5.94
C HIS A 20 -0.20 -7.56 -4.47
N GLU A 21 -0.92 -6.75 -3.68
CA GLU A 21 -0.66 -6.65 -2.24
C GLU A 21 -0.91 -7.97 -1.51
N ASN A 22 -2.00 -8.67 -1.85
CA ASN A 22 -2.25 -10.01 -1.29
C ASN A 22 -1.16 -11.01 -1.68
N TRP A 23 -0.70 -10.97 -2.92
CA TRP A 23 0.43 -11.78 -3.38
C TRP A 23 1.72 -11.46 -2.61
N ARG A 24 1.99 -10.17 -2.36
CA ARG A 24 3.15 -9.72 -1.57
C ARG A 24 3.09 -10.23 -0.14
N LEU A 25 1.94 -10.11 0.52
CA LEU A 25 1.72 -10.64 1.87
C LEU A 25 1.91 -12.16 1.91
N TRP A 26 1.39 -12.88 0.91
CA TRP A 26 1.60 -14.32 0.80
C TRP A 26 3.08 -14.68 0.67
N CYS A 27 3.85 -13.95 -0.16
CA CYS A 27 5.29 -14.14 -0.27
C CYS A 27 6.03 -13.92 1.07
N GLN A 28 5.60 -12.92 1.85
CA GLN A 28 6.16 -12.66 3.18
C GLN A 28 5.86 -13.80 4.15
N LEU A 29 4.63 -14.32 4.15
CA LEU A 29 4.23 -15.48 4.96
C LEU A 29 5.02 -16.73 4.55
N TYR A 30 5.15 -16.98 3.26
CA TYR A 30 5.97 -18.08 2.74
C TYR A 30 7.41 -17.97 3.22
N ARG A 31 8.02 -16.78 3.14
CA ARG A 31 9.39 -16.55 3.62
C ARG A 31 9.51 -16.81 5.11
N LYS A 32 8.53 -16.39 5.91
CA LYS A 32 8.52 -16.63 7.36
C LYS A 32 8.41 -18.12 7.69
N ALA A 33 7.62 -18.89 6.92
CA ALA A 33 7.39 -20.31 7.16
C ALA A 33 8.55 -21.20 6.67
N VAL A 34 9.12 -20.90 5.51
CA VAL A 34 10.13 -21.76 4.84
C VAL A 34 11.56 -21.25 5.07
N GLY A 35 11.72 -20.02 5.56
CA GLY A 35 13.04 -19.40 5.81
C GLY A 35 13.74 -18.87 4.55
N ARG A 36 13.13 -18.99 3.37
CA ARG A 36 13.69 -18.50 2.10
C ARG A 36 12.63 -17.81 1.24
N SER A 37 13.06 -16.89 0.37
CA SER A 37 12.18 -16.27 -0.63
C SER A 37 11.82 -17.25 -1.74
N LEU A 38 10.72 -16.97 -2.44
CA LEU A 38 10.44 -17.64 -3.71
C LEU A 38 11.53 -17.34 -4.73
N HIS A 39 11.74 -18.30 -5.63
CA HIS A 39 12.66 -18.15 -6.73
C HIS A 39 12.18 -17.04 -7.67
N ALA A 40 13.11 -16.21 -8.16
CA ALA A 40 12.79 -15.03 -8.98
C ALA A 40 11.95 -15.38 -10.21
N LYS A 41 12.27 -16.50 -10.88
CA LYS A 41 11.50 -16.96 -12.04
C LYS A 41 10.05 -17.30 -11.69
N SER A 42 9.81 -17.96 -10.56
CA SER A 42 8.45 -18.25 -10.10
C SER A 42 7.68 -16.98 -9.76
N CYS A 43 8.34 -15.98 -9.18
CA CYS A 43 7.71 -14.67 -8.96
C CYS A 43 7.32 -14.00 -10.28
N GLN A 44 8.17 -14.09 -11.31
CA GLN A 44 7.90 -13.55 -12.64
C GLN A 44 6.74 -14.29 -13.33
N ASP A 45 6.76 -15.61 -13.32
CA ASP A 45 5.70 -16.43 -13.92
C ASP A 45 4.33 -16.14 -13.28
N ILE A 46 4.30 -15.95 -11.96
CA ILE A 46 3.07 -15.59 -11.23
C ILE A 46 2.65 -14.16 -11.56
N ASN A 47 3.59 -13.24 -11.70
CA ASN A 47 3.29 -11.87 -12.10
C ASN A 47 2.68 -11.81 -13.51
N ASP A 48 3.24 -12.57 -14.46
CA ASP A 48 2.70 -12.67 -15.81
C ASP A 48 1.29 -13.26 -15.82
N TYR A 49 1.06 -14.31 -15.02
CA TYR A 49 -0.26 -14.92 -14.84
C TYR A 49 -1.28 -13.95 -14.22
N MET A 50 -0.90 -13.16 -13.21
CA MET A 50 -1.78 -12.12 -12.67
C MET A 50 -2.13 -11.07 -13.73
N ASN A 51 -1.12 -10.57 -14.45
CA ASN A 51 -1.30 -9.47 -15.40
C ASN A 51 -2.05 -9.89 -16.67
N LYS A 52 -1.86 -11.12 -17.16
CA LYS A 52 -2.49 -11.62 -18.38
C LYS A 52 -3.81 -12.33 -18.06
N ASP A 53 -3.74 -13.50 -17.42
CA ASP A 53 -4.91 -14.36 -17.21
C ASP A 53 -5.92 -13.78 -16.22
N LEU A 54 -5.47 -13.41 -15.01
CA LEU A 54 -6.41 -13.05 -13.94
C LEU A 54 -7.10 -11.71 -14.20
N VAL A 55 -6.41 -10.76 -14.83
CA VAL A 55 -7.04 -9.49 -15.21
C VAL A 55 -8.17 -9.72 -16.20
N GLU A 56 -7.94 -10.50 -17.26
CA GLU A 56 -8.95 -10.73 -18.29
C GLU A 56 -10.13 -11.54 -17.73
N ARG A 57 -9.87 -12.59 -16.94
CA ARG A 57 -10.92 -13.47 -16.40
C ARG A 57 -11.81 -12.79 -15.36
N PHE A 58 -11.25 -11.93 -14.51
CA PHE A 58 -11.97 -11.28 -13.40
C PHE A 58 -12.25 -9.80 -13.64
N ASN A 59 -11.95 -9.30 -14.84
CA ASN A 59 -12.08 -7.89 -15.23
C ASN A 59 -11.45 -6.94 -14.19
N LEU A 60 -10.20 -7.22 -13.83
CA LEU A 60 -9.50 -6.44 -12.80
C LEU A 60 -9.11 -5.07 -13.33
N ASP A 61 -9.43 -4.05 -12.53
CA ASP A 61 -9.07 -2.68 -12.81
C ASP A 61 -7.55 -2.48 -12.67
N ARG A 62 -6.93 -2.01 -13.76
CA ARG A 62 -5.51 -1.64 -13.86
C ARG A 62 -5.29 -0.13 -13.69
N SER A 63 -6.36 0.65 -13.50
CA SER A 63 -6.24 2.08 -13.31
C SER A 63 -5.37 2.36 -12.09
N VAL A 64 -4.37 3.20 -12.31
CA VAL A 64 -3.62 3.80 -11.23
C VAL A 64 -4.36 5.08 -10.92
N GLU A 65 -5.16 5.09 -9.85
CA GLU A 65 -5.61 6.36 -9.29
C GLU A 65 -4.38 7.15 -8.90
N GLU A 66 -4.31 8.38 -9.40
CA GLU A 66 -3.27 9.31 -9.00
C GLU A 66 -3.42 9.50 -7.49
N LYS A 67 -2.41 9.06 -6.74
CA LYS A 67 -2.39 9.34 -5.31
C LYS A 67 -2.36 10.85 -5.18
N PRO A 68 -3.25 11.46 -4.39
CA PRO A 68 -3.15 12.89 -4.14
C PRO A 68 -1.76 13.15 -3.55
N VAL A 69 -0.92 13.83 -4.33
CA VAL A 69 0.38 14.29 -3.86
C VAL A 69 0.08 15.54 -3.04
N MET A 70 0.44 15.51 -1.75
CA MET A 70 0.32 16.67 -0.89
C MET A 70 1.14 17.80 -1.50
N ASN A 71 0.46 18.86 -1.95
CA ASN A 71 1.14 20.02 -2.49
C ASN A 71 1.53 20.98 -1.35
N VAL A 72 2.18 22.10 -1.70
CA VAL A 72 2.64 23.09 -0.71
C VAL A 72 1.47 23.70 0.07
N ASP A 73 0.32 23.90 -0.57
CA ASP A 73 -0.87 24.46 0.08
C ASP A 73 -1.49 23.45 1.06
N ASP A 74 -1.56 22.18 0.68
CA ASP A 74 -2.00 21.10 1.55
C ASP A 74 -1.12 20.99 2.80
N LEU A 75 0.21 21.06 2.61
CA LEU A 75 1.18 21.06 3.71
C LEU A 75 1.00 22.27 4.62
N TYR A 76 0.79 23.47 4.05
CA TYR A 76 0.51 24.68 4.82
C TYR A 76 -0.75 24.52 5.68
N ILE A 77 -1.84 23.99 5.11
CA ILE A 77 -3.10 23.78 5.83
C ILE A 77 -2.89 22.81 7.00
N VAL A 78 -2.21 21.69 6.77
CA VAL A 78 -1.93 20.68 7.80
C VAL A 78 -1.07 21.28 8.91
N LEU A 79 0.00 22.02 8.58
CA LEU A 79 0.84 22.68 9.57
C LEU A 79 0.08 23.77 10.33
N HIS A 80 -0.74 24.57 9.65
CA HIS A 80 -1.55 25.60 10.30
C HIS A 80 -2.52 24.98 11.31
N TYR A 81 -3.19 23.88 10.93
CA TYR A 81 -4.06 23.15 11.85
C TYR A 81 -3.27 22.59 13.04
N HIS A 82 -2.14 21.93 12.79
CA HIS A 82 -1.24 21.39 13.81
C HIS A 82 -0.81 22.45 14.85
N TRP A 83 -0.53 23.67 14.41
CA TRP A 83 -0.11 24.75 15.31
C TRP A 83 -1.23 25.49 16.01
N THR A 84 -2.41 25.61 15.39
CA THR A 84 -3.46 26.54 15.85
C THR A 84 -4.73 25.87 16.35
N LYS A 85 -4.98 24.62 15.97
CA LYS A 85 -6.23 23.89 16.24
C LYS A 85 -6.02 22.55 16.90
N ASP A 86 -4.86 21.92 16.72
CA ASP A 86 -4.57 20.66 17.38
C ASP A 86 -4.49 20.84 18.90
N SER A 87 -5.34 20.11 19.60
CA SER A 87 -5.42 20.06 21.07
C SER A 87 -5.02 18.69 21.61
N THR A 88 -4.45 17.84 20.76
CA THR A 88 -3.97 16.50 21.14
C THR A 88 -2.95 16.65 22.27
N PRO A 89 -3.15 15.95 23.40
CA PRO A 89 -2.21 16.02 24.50
C PRO A 89 -0.93 15.26 24.12
N TYR A 90 0.13 16.00 23.79
CA TYR A 90 1.46 15.43 23.60
C TYR A 90 2.14 15.22 24.96
N PRO A 91 2.70 14.03 25.23
CA PRO A 91 3.49 13.76 26.43
C PRO A 91 4.64 14.75 26.69
N ASP A 92 5.24 15.29 25.62
CA ASP A 92 6.30 16.30 25.68
C ASP A 92 6.06 17.33 24.56
N GLY A 93 6.17 18.62 24.87
CA GLY A 93 6.07 19.71 23.91
C GLY A 93 7.07 19.62 22.75
N ARG A 94 8.19 18.89 22.94
CA ARG A 94 9.13 18.57 21.86
C ARG A 94 8.47 17.81 20.70
N GLN A 95 7.52 16.93 21.00
CA GLN A 95 6.87 16.09 19.98
C GLN A 95 6.05 16.91 18.99
N ILE A 96 5.52 18.07 19.43
CA ILE A 96 4.82 19.03 18.58
C ILE A 96 5.76 19.56 17.48
N ILE A 97 6.99 19.92 17.87
CA ILE A 97 8.02 20.42 16.94
C ILE A 97 8.50 19.29 16.02
N GLN A 98 8.71 18.09 16.56
CA GLN A 98 9.15 16.94 15.78
C GLN A 98 8.12 16.54 14.72
N LEU A 99 6.83 16.55 15.06
CA LEU A 99 5.77 16.25 14.10
C LEU A 99 5.72 17.29 12.97
N ALA A 100 5.78 18.59 13.31
CA ALA A 100 5.85 19.66 12.31
C ALA A 100 7.07 19.52 11.39
N PHE A 101 8.23 19.16 11.95
CA PHE A 101 9.44 18.91 11.17
C PHE A 101 9.30 17.72 10.24
N VAL A 102 8.73 16.60 10.73
CA VAL A 102 8.48 15.40 9.91
C VAL A 102 7.56 15.74 8.75
N LEU A 103 6.47 16.47 8.99
CA LEU A 103 5.56 16.93 7.94
C LEU A 103 6.31 17.72 6.86
N LEU A 104 7.16 18.67 7.27
CA LEU A 104 7.95 19.51 6.35
C LEU A 104 8.95 18.72 5.48
N VAL A 105 9.57 17.65 6.01
CA VAL A 105 10.58 16.87 5.26
C VAL A 105 10.00 15.68 4.50
N SER A 106 8.72 15.35 4.74
CA SER A 106 8.02 14.23 4.11
C SER A 106 7.21 14.60 2.87
N ALA A 107 6.99 15.91 2.65
CA ALA A 107 6.38 16.47 1.44
C ALA A 107 7.44 16.61 0.33
#